data_AF-A0A662GR53-F1
#
_entry.id   AF-A0A662GR53-F1
#
_cell.length_a   1.000
_cell.length_b   1.000
_cell.length_c   1.000
_cell.angle_alpha   90.00
_cell.angle_beta   90.00
_cell.angle_gamma   90.00
#
_symmetry.space_group_name_H-M   'P 1'
#
loop_
_entity.id
_entity.type
_entity.pdbx_description
1 polymer ?
#
loop_
_entity_poly.entity_id
_entity_poly.type
_entity_poly.pdbx_seq_one_letter_code
_entity_poly.pdbx_strand_id
1 'polypeptide(L)'
;MDLTALLDRIIAAIMEFLPRIAGGCAILLVGWLAGRLLARGLAEVVKRTGMERAFGRTVLGRALERSGMPLSKMVSVLTKVIIYIVAIFLALDTMGLGVFSTLMRSLVEYIPHLAAGLLIIVIGFIVTDFVGDTFLALLEEMRVAFARALTAILQIILYFIVITVALTVMKVDVSLLQSFANIIAWGVSVGTAVGLGIAFGWGLKDIVARNAGKFFESTLSVTQRVEAGLKLKEYEKKIKELEDTVKRQEDMIKEMKARREVEFKELERVVSDLDKKLSDIVKDTGTVKFSYGAYRIEVKDPARFPWTEVIIVLSNNGFRVTLERVDEKYLIEARPYIGG
;
A
#
# COMPACT_ATOMS: atom_id res chain seq x y z
N MET A 1 -73.42 -8.96 -27.61
CA MET A 1 -72.70 -7.67 -27.60
C MET A 1 -73.42 -6.77 -28.56
N ASP A 2 -73.99 -5.68 -28.07
CA ASP A 2 -74.73 -4.74 -28.92
C ASP A 2 -73.78 -4.06 -29.91
N LEU A 3 -74.19 -4.03 -31.18
CA LEU A 3 -73.42 -3.40 -32.27
C LEU A 3 -73.17 -1.91 -32.01
N THR A 4 -74.09 -1.25 -31.30
CA THR A 4 -73.98 0.14 -30.86
C THR A 4 -72.84 0.34 -29.87
N ALA A 5 -72.70 -0.54 -28.88
CA ALA A 5 -71.60 -0.49 -27.91
C ALA A 5 -70.23 -0.75 -28.56
N LEU A 6 -70.18 -1.53 -29.65
CA LEU A 6 -68.96 -1.70 -30.46
C LEU A 6 -68.63 -0.43 -31.26
N LEU A 7 -69.61 0.20 -31.88
CA LEU A 7 -69.46 1.47 -32.61
C LEU A 7 -68.97 2.60 -31.71
N ASP A 8 -69.55 2.77 -30.53
CA ASP A 8 -69.15 3.81 -29.58
C ASP A 8 -67.70 3.62 -29.10
N ARG A 9 -67.28 2.36 -28.87
CA ARG A 9 -65.88 2.04 -28.50
C ARG A 9 -64.90 2.36 -29.62
N ILE A 10 -65.26 2.08 -30.87
CA ILE A 10 -64.40 2.39 -32.03
C ILE A 10 -64.30 3.91 -32.22
N ILE A 11 -65.42 4.64 -32.12
CA ILE A 11 -65.43 6.11 -32.24
C ILE A 11 -64.61 6.75 -31.12
N ALA A 12 -64.76 6.28 -29.88
CA ALA A 12 -63.97 6.75 -28.75
C ALA A 12 -62.46 6.50 -28.96
N ALA A 13 -62.08 5.30 -29.43
CA ALA A 13 -60.69 4.98 -29.74
C ALA A 13 -60.11 5.87 -30.85
N ILE A 14 -60.89 6.17 -31.90
CA ILE A 14 -60.48 7.08 -32.98
C ILE A 14 -60.29 8.51 -32.46
N MET A 15 -61.23 9.00 -31.64
CA MET A 15 -61.16 10.34 -31.04
C MET A 15 -60.00 10.51 -30.06
N GLU A 16 -59.58 9.43 -29.39
CA GLU A 16 -58.40 9.42 -28.51
C GLU A 16 -57.08 9.32 -29.30
N PHE A 17 -57.08 8.62 -30.43
CA PHE A 17 -55.88 8.41 -31.25
C PHE A 17 -55.53 9.62 -32.14
N LEU A 18 -56.53 10.35 -32.62
CA LEU A 18 -56.35 11.50 -33.50
C LEU A 18 -55.43 12.61 -32.93
N PRO A 19 -55.63 13.10 -31.68
CA PRO A 19 -54.73 14.09 -31.09
C PRO A 19 -53.31 13.55 -30.86
N ARG A 20 -53.15 12.25 -30.60
CA ARG A 20 -51.84 11.60 -30.43
C ARG A 20 -51.05 11.57 -31.74
N ILE A 21 -51.71 11.24 -32.86
CA ILE A 21 -51.09 11.33 -34.19
C ILE A 21 -50.67 12.76 -34.50
N ALA A 22 -51.55 13.74 -34.25
CA ALA A 22 -51.25 15.15 -34.49
C ALA A 22 -50.03 15.61 -33.67
N GLY A 23 -49.94 15.21 -32.41
CA GLY A 23 -48.78 15.46 -31.55
C GLY A 23 -47.48 14.87 -32.11
N GLY A 24 -47.51 13.60 -32.53
CA GLY A 24 -46.35 12.95 -33.14
C GLY A 24 -45.93 13.59 -34.46
N CYS A 25 -46.87 13.98 -35.32
CA CYS A 25 -46.59 14.74 -36.55
C CYS A 25 -45.95 16.10 -36.26
N ALA A 26 -46.42 16.82 -35.24
CA ALA A 26 -45.81 18.08 -34.82
C ALA A 26 -44.35 17.88 -34.35
N ILE A 27 -44.08 16.81 -33.59
CA ILE A 27 -42.72 16.46 -33.16
C ILE A 27 -41.82 16.13 -34.35
N LEU A 28 -42.30 15.38 -35.34
CA LEU A 28 -41.54 15.10 -36.57
C LEU A 28 -41.16 16.38 -37.32
N LEU A 29 -42.10 17.32 -37.44
CA LEU A 29 -41.85 18.62 -38.08
C LEU A 29 -40.78 19.42 -37.33
N VAL A 30 -40.88 19.50 -36.00
CA VAL A 30 -39.88 20.17 -35.15
C VAL A 30 -38.53 19.49 -35.27
N GLY A 31 -38.48 18.16 -35.18
CA GLY A 31 -37.25 17.38 -35.29
C GLY A 31 -36.56 17.50 -36.65
N TRP A 32 -37.34 17.53 -37.74
CA TRP A 32 -36.82 17.78 -39.08
C TRP A 32 -36.15 19.15 -39.20
N LEU A 33 -36.81 20.19 -38.68
CA LEU A 33 -36.28 21.56 -38.69
C LEU A 33 -35.04 21.69 -37.79
N ALA A 34 -35.13 21.19 -36.56
CA ALA A 34 -34.02 21.17 -35.60
C ALA A 34 -32.81 20.41 -36.14
N GLY A 35 -33.03 19.24 -36.75
CA GLY A 35 -31.99 18.44 -37.37
C GLY A 35 -31.23 19.20 -38.46
N ARG A 36 -31.94 19.94 -39.30
CA ARG A 36 -31.32 20.76 -40.35
C ARG A 36 -30.54 21.94 -39.80
N LEU A 37 -31.07 22.62 -38.78
CA LEU A 37 -30.42 23.77 -38.16
C LEU A 37 -29.17 23.37 -37.37
N LEU A 38 -29.28 22.39 -36.48
CA LEU A 38 -28.17 21.90 -35.64
C LEU A 38 -27.06 21.28 -36.49
N ALA A 39 -27.40 20.49 -37.51
CA ALA A 39 -26.40 19.91 -38.39
C ALA A 39 -25.66 20.94 -39.24
N ARG A 40 -26.30 22.07 -39.59
CA ARG A 40 -25.61 23.20 -40.23
C ARG A 40 -24.69 23.89 -39.24
N GLY A 41 -25.17 24.16 -38.03
CA GLY A 41 -24.38 24.78 -36.97
C GLY A 41 -23.12 23.98 -36.63
N LEU A 42 -23.26 22.69 -36.36
CA LEU A 42 -22.12 21.81 -36.04
C LEU A 42 -21.13 21.67 -37.20
N ALA A 43 -21.62 21.54 -38.44
CA ALA A 43 -20.74 21.49 -39.61
C ALA A 43 -19.97 22.80 -39.80
N GLU A 44 -20.60 23.94 -39.54
CA GLU A 44 -19.94 25.25 -39.61
C GLU A 44 -18.90 25.41 -38.49
N VAL A 45 -19.18 24.93 -37.28
CA VAL A 45 -18.19 24.90 -36.18
C VAL A 45 -16.97 24.10 -36.59
N VAL A 46 -17.14 22.89 -37.13
CA VAL A 46 -16.02 22.03 -37.60
C VAL A 46 -15.18 22.69 -38.70
N LYS A 47 -15.83 23.44 -39.59
CA LYS A 47 -15.12 24.22 -40.64
C LYS A 47 -14.33 25.38 -40.05
N ARG A 48 -14.94 26.13 -39.12
CA ARG A 48 -14.35 27.34 -38.51
C ARG A 48 -13.22 27.03 -37.55
N THR A 49 -13.28 25.93 -36.82
CA THR A 49 -12.22 25.52 -35.88
C THR A 49 -10.96 25.01 -36.58
N GLY A 50 -10.98 24.84 -37.90
CA GLY A 50 -9.87 24.25 -38.65
C GLY A 50 -9.74 22.73 -38.44
N MET A 51 -10.64 22.11 -37.68
CA MET A 51 -10.67 20.65 -37.47
C MET A 51 -10.79 19.90 -38.80
N GLU A 52 -11.52 20.44 -39.78
CA GLU A 52 -11.61 19.82 -41.11
C GLU A 52 -10.24 19.70 -41.79
N ARG A 53 -9.41 20.76 -41.75
CA ARG A 53 -8.07 20.73 -42.35
C ARG A 53 -7.11 19.85 -41.57
N ALA A 54 -7.19 19.88 -40.24
CA ALA A 54 -6.35 19.05 -39.39
C ALA A 54 -6.70 17.56 -39.57
N PHE A 55 -7.99 17.22 -39.55
CA PHE A 55 -8.46 15.86 -39.78
C PHE A 55 -8.16 15.39 -41.21
N GLY A 56 -8.30 16.25 -42.22
CA GLY A 56 -7.97 15.94 -43.61
C GLY A 56 -6.52 15.52 -43.85
N ARG A 57 -5.59 15.92 -42.98
CA ARG A 57 -4.19 15.45 -43.01
C ARG A 57 -4.01 14.03 -42.46
N THR A 58 -4.96 13.54 -41.67
CA THR A 58 -4.89 12.23 -41.05
C THR A 58 -5.14 11.11 -42.07
N VAL A 59 -4.72 9.88 -41.74
CA VAL A 59 -4.95 8.72 -42.62
C VAL A 59 -6.44 8.53 -42.94
N LEU A 60 -7.32 8.63 -41.92
CA LEU A 60 -8.77 8.53 -42.10
C LEU A 60 -9.35 9.73 -42.86
N GLY A 61 -8.91 10.95 -42.54
CA GLY A 61 -9.41 12.14 -43.23
C GLY A 61 -9.08 12.16 -44.71
N ARG A 62 -7.86 11.75 -45.09
CA ARG A 62 -7.48 11.58 -46.51
C ARG A 62 -8.36 10.55 -47.21
N ALA A 63 -8.70 9.44 -46.53
CA ALA A 63 -9.58 8.42 -47.09
C ALA A 63 -11.02 8.94 -47.27
N LEU A 64 -11.53 9.74 -46.33
CA LEU A 64 -12.85 10.37 -46.37
C LEU A 64 -12.97 11.48 -47.41
N GLU A 65 -11.92 12.31 -47.56
CA GLU A 65 -11.90 13.35 -48.59
C GLU A 65 -11.91 12.74 -50.00
N ARG A 66 -11.17 11.65 -50.21
CA ARG A 66 -11.18 10.90 -51.48
C ARG A 66 -12.54 10.32 -51.85
N SER A 67 -13.39 10.01 -50.87
CA SER A 67 -14.77 9.55 -51.11
C SER A 67 -15.79 10.68 -51.25
N GLY A 68 -15.35 11.95 -51.28
CA GLY A 68 -16.24 13.11 -51.39
C GLY A 68 -17.05 13.38 -50.12
N MET A 69 -16.54 12.90 -48.97
CA MET A 69 -17.16 13.05 -47.66
C MET A 69 -16.19 13.72 -46.67
N PRO A 70 -15.99 15.06 -46.77
CA PRO A 70 -15.18 15.78 -45.80
C PRO A 70 -15.80 15.72 -44.40
N LEU A 71 -14.99 15.98 -43.37
CA LEU A 71 -15.40 15.84 -41.97
C LEU A 71 -16.68 16.61 -41.64
N SER A 72 -16.81 17.86 -42.09
CA SER A 72 -18.00 18.68 -41.84
C SER A 72 -19.27 18.10 -42.47
N LYS A 73 -19.16 17.45 -43.62
CA LYS A 73 -20.28 16.76 -44.28
C LYS A 73 -20.64 15.49 -43.51
N MET A 74 -19.65 14.70 -43.07
CA MET A 74 -19.89 13.52 -42.24
C MET A 74 -20.61 13.90 -40.93
N VAL A 75 -20.11 14.92 -40.24
CA VAL A 75 -20.73 15.45 -39.01
C VAL A 75 -22.15 15.93 -39.28
N SER A 76 -22.37 16.70 -40.36
CA SER A 76 -23.72 17.16 -40.73
C SER A 76 -24.70 16.00 -40.99
N VAL A 77 -24.26 14.98 -41.74
CA VAL A 77 -25.10 13.82 -42.05
C VAL A 77 -25.41 13.04 -40.78
N LEU A 78 -24.39 12.75 -39.96
CA LEU A 78 -24.57 11.98 -38.75
C LEU A 78 -25.46 12.70 -37.73
N THR A 79 -25.26 14.01 -37.53
CA THR A 79 -26.13 14.83 -36.68
C THR A 79 -27.59 14.80 -37.16
N LYS A 80 -27.84 14.91 -38.47
CA LYS A 80 -29.22 14.81 -39.01
C LYS A 80 -29.83 13.45 -38.72
N VAL A 81 -29.09 12.38 -39.01
CA VAL A 81 -29.57 11.00 -38.81
C VAL A 81 -29.91 10.78 -37.33
N ILE A 82 -29.02 11.18 -36.42
CA ILE A 82 -29.24 11.10 -34.98
C ILE A 82 -30.51 11.86 -34.57
N ILE A 83 -30.65 13.13 -34.98
CA ILE A 83 -31.80 13.95 -34.58
C ILE A 83 -33.11 13.41 -35.19
N TYR A 84 -33.08 12.94 -36.43
CA TYR A 84 -34.26 12.36 -37.08
C TYR A 84 -34.69 11.07 -36.39
N ILE A 85 -33.74 10.22 -36.02
CA ILE A 85 -34.00 9.01 -35.23
C ILE A 85 -34.67 9.38 -33.90
N VAL A 86 -34.12 10.36 -33.16
CA VAL A 86 -34.73 10.84 -31.90
C VAL A 86 -36.13 11.40 -32.12
N ALA A 87 -36.33 12.21 -33.16
CA ALA A 87 -37.62 12.81 -33.47
C ALA A 87 -38.68 11.78 -33.84
N ILE A 88 -38.31 10.77 -34.64
CA ILE A 88 -39.17 9.64 -34.98
C ILE A 88 -39.55 8.89 -33.71
N PHE A 89 -38.60 8.62 -32.83
CA PHE A 89 -38.89 7.92 -31.58
C PHE A 89 -39.80 8.70 -30.64
N LEU A 90 -39.53 9.99 -30.45
CA LEU A 90 -40.38 10.84 -29.62
C LEU A 90 -41.80 10.92 -30.22
N ALA A 91 -41.92 10.97 -31.54
CA ALA A 91 -43.22 10.91 -32.20
C ALA A 91 -43.95 9.58 -31.96
N LEU A 92 -43.27 8.44 -32.13
CA LEU A 92 -43.86 7.11 -31.89
C LEU A 92 -44.28 6.91 -30.43
N ASP A 93 -43.50 7.42 -29.48
CA ASP A 93 -43.82 7.39 -28.04
C ASP A 93 -45.07 8.22 -27.74
N THR A 94 -45.16 9.45 -28.27
CA THR A 94 -46.37 10.29 -28.12
C THR A 94 -47.60 9.71 -28.80
N MET A 95 -47.43 8.89 -29.84
CA MET A 95 -48.52 8.16 -30.49
C MET A 95 -49.01 6.97 -29.66
N GLY A 96 -48.31 6.61 -28.58
CA GLY A 96 -48.68 5.49 -27.69
C GLY A 96 -48.25 4.12 -28.21
N LEU A 97 -47.29 4.04 -29.13
CA LEU A 97 -46.76 2.79 -29.70
C LEU A 97 -45.72 2.13 -28.78
N GLY A 98 -46.10 1.93 -27.50
CA GLY A 98 -45.22 1.62 -26.36
C GLY A 98 -44.39 0.33 -26.43
N VAL A 99 -44.53 -0.48 -27.48
CA VAL A 99 -43.78 -1.73 -27.72
C VAL A 99 -42.27 -1.49 -27.81
N PHE A 100 -41.84 -0.26 -28.10
CA PHE A 100 -40.44 0.08 -28.29
C PHE A 100 -39.79 0.80 -27.09
N SER A 101 -40.54 1.22 -26.07
CA SER A 101 -40.10 2.18 -25.04
C SER A 101 -38.76 1.85 -24.35
N THR A 102 -38.52 0.60 -23.95
CA THR A 102 -37.27 0.18 -23.29
C THR A 102 -36.08 0.14 -24.24
N LEU A 103 -36.23 -0.42 -25.44
CA LEU A 103 -35.17 -0.40 -26.45
C LEU A 103 -34.89 1.04 -26.91
N MET A 104 -35.91 1.87 -27.04
CA MET A 104 -35.76 3.27 -27.45
C MET A 104 -35.01 4.08 -26.41
N ARG A 105 -35.29 3.88 -25.11
CA ARG A 105 -34.58 4.58 -24.04
C ARG A 105 -33.07 4.28 -24.09
N SER A 106 -32.71 3.02 -24.29
CA SER A 106 -31.31 2.60 -24.48
C SER A 106 -30.68 3.23 -25.72
N LEU A 107 -31.40 3.33 -26.84
CA LEU A 107 -30.89 3.99 -28.05
C LEU A 107 -30.67 5.49 -27.87
N VAL A 108 -31.58 6.19 -27.19
CA VAL A 108 -31.43 7.61 -26.91
C VAL A 108 -30.26 7.87 -25.97
N GLU A 109 -30.07 7.03 -24.95
CA GLU A 109 -28.91 7.11 -24.04
C GLU A 109 -27.57 6.80 -24.75
N TYR A 110 -27.61 5.97 -25.79
CA TYR A 110 -26.43 5.64 -26.60
C TYR A 110 -25.94 6.81 -27.47
N ILE A 111 -26.82 7.74 -27.87
CA ILE A 111 -26.46 8.87 -28.75
C ILE A 111 -25.33 9.75 -28.18
N PRO A 112 -25.39 10.23 -26.92
CA PRO A 112 -24.29 10.99 -26.32
C PRO A 112 -22.95 10.23 -26.34
N HIS A 113 -22.99 8.92 -26.09
CA HIS A 113 -21.82 8.05 -26.04
C HIS A 113 -21.21 7.89 -27.44
N LEU A 114 -22.06 7.70 -28.45
CA LEU A 114 -21.67 7.65 -29.85
C LEU A 114 -21.02 8.97 -30.31
N ALA A 115 -21.61 10.10 -29.95
CA ALA A 115 -21.08 11.43 -30.27
C ALA A 115 -19.73 11.69 -29.59
N ALA A 116 -19.59 11.33 -28.31
CA ALA A 116 -18.34 11.45 -27.56
C ALA A 116 -17.23 10.59 -28.16
N GLY A 117 -17.53 9.34 -28.50
CA GLY A 117 -16.57 8.45 -29.16
C GLY A 117 -16.13 8.98 -30.53
N LEU A 118 -17.05 9.54 -31.32
CA LEU A 118 -16.70 10.12 -32.61
C LEU A 118 -15.80 11.34 -32.46
N LEU A 119 -16.07 12.18 -31.46
CA LEU A 119 -15.23 13.33 -31.13
C LEU A 119 -13.81 12.87 -30.76
N ILE A 120 -13.68 11.79 -29.99
CA ILE A 120 -12.39 11.18 -29.66
C ILE A 120 -11.66 10.69 -30.90
N ILE A 121 -12.36 10.09 -31.87
CA ILE A 121 -11.74 9.70 -33.15
C ILE A 121 -11.18 10.93 -33.87
N VAL A 122 -11.99 11.99 -34.02
CA VAL A 122 -11.55 13.19 -34.73
C VAL A 122 -10.33 13.82 -34.08
N ILE A 123 -10.39 14.07 -32.77
CA ILE A 123 -9.31 14.73 -32.03
C ILE A 123 -8.11 13.80 -31.91
N GLY A 124 -8.34 12.54 -31.55
CA GLY A 124 -7.28 11.56 -31.33
C GLY A 124 -6.47 11.29 -32.58
N PHE A 125 -7.08 11.21 -33.76
CA PHE A 125 -6.34 11.05 -35.02
C PHE A 125 -5.47 12.27 -35.34
N ILE A 126 -6.00 13.48 -35.15
CA ILE A 126 -5.23 14.72 -35.33
C ILE A 126 -4.02 14.73 -34.40
N VAL A 127 -4.20 14.37 -33.13
CA VAL A 127 -3.13 14.31 -32.13
C VAL A 127 -2.10 13.25 -32.49
N THR A 128 -2.52 12.05 -32.88
CA THR A 128 -1.62 10.97 -33.29
C THR A 128 -0.72 11.37 -34.46
N ASP A 129 -1.28 12.01 -35.48
CA ASP A 129 -0.50 12.50 -36.61
C ASP A 129 0.48 13.60 -36.20
N PHE A 130 0.03 14.56 -35.40
CA PHE A 130 0.90 15.63 -34.88
C PHE A 130 2.08 15.07 -34.06
N VAL A 131 1.81 14.10 -33.18
CA VAL A 131 2.85 13.44 -32.38
C VAL A 131 3.80 12.64 -33.27
N GLY A 132 3.27 11.91 -34.25
CA GLY A 132 4.08 11.14 -35.19
C GLY A 132 4.99 12.02 -36.05
N ASP A 133 4.47 13.12 -36.60
CA ASP A 133 5.25 14.06 -37.41
C ASP A 133 6.38 14.71 -36.57
N THR A 134 6.07 15.09 -35.33
CA THR A 134 7.07 15.64 -34.39
C THR A 134 8.13 14.60 -34.06
N PHE A 135 7.72 13.37 -33.78
CA PHE A 135 8.63 12.27 -33.46
C PHE A 135 9.52 11.90 -34.64
N LEU A 136 8.99 11.93 -35.86
CA LEU A 136 9.76 11.70 -37.08
C LEU A 136 10.83 12.77 -37.27
N ALA A 137 10.46 14.04 -37.10
CA ALA A 137 11.40 15.16 -37.24
C ALA A 137 12.58 15.01 -36.27
N LEU A 138 12.31 14.64 -35.01
CA LEU A 138 13.36 14.39 -34.00
C LEU A 138 14.28 13.23 -34.40
N LEU A 139 13.72 12.11 -34.87
CA LEU A 139 14.52 10.95 -35.27
C LEU A 139 15.33 11.18 -36.55
N GLU A 140 14.81 11.96 -37.49
CA GLU A 140 15.54 12.38 -38.70
C GLU A 140 16.70 13.32 -38.35
N GLU A 141 16.51 14.23 -37.39
CA GLU A 141 17.58 15.07 -36.83
C GLU A 141 18.71 14.24 -36.21
N MET A 142 18.34 13.19 -35.47
CA MET A 142 19.30 12.26 -34.86
C MET A 142 19.94 11.27 -35.86
N ARG A 143 19.60 11.35 -37.15
CA ARG A 143 20.09 10.48 -38.23
C ARG A 143 19.87 8.98 -37.96
N VAL A 144 18.74 8.63 -37.33
CA VAL A 144 18.39 7.24 -37.05
C VAL A 144 18.00 6.53 -38.35
N ALA A 145 18.72 5.46 -38.71
CA ALA A 145 18.53 4.73 -39.97
C ALA A 145 17.09 4.22 -40.20
N PHE A 146 16.35 3.95 -39.12
CA PHE A 146 14.97 3.43 -39.16
C PHE A 146 13.92 4.43 -38.65
N ALA A 147 14.19 5.74 -38.71
CA ALA A 147 13.32 6.80 -38.19
C ALA A 147 11.85 6.67 -38.66
N ARG A 148 11.67 6.41 -39.97
CA ARG A 148 10.34 6.24 -40.59
C ARG A 148 9.61 5.00 -40.10
N ALA A 149 10.31 3.88 -39.98
CA ALA A 149 9.71 2.63 -39.50
C ALA A 149 9.29 2.75 -38.02
N LEU A 150 10.15 3.36 -37.19
CA LEU A 150 9.86 3.55 -35.76
C LEU A 150 8.67 4.49 -35.54
N THR A 151 8.60 5.58 -36.31
CA THR A 151 7.46 6.50 -36.29
C THR A 151 6.17 5.80 -36.75
N ALA A 152 6.23 5.03 -37.83
CA ALA A 152 5.07 4.30 -38.33
C ALA A 152 4.53 3.31 -37.27
N ILE A 153 5.41 2.58 -36.58
CA ILE A 153 5.02 1.69 -35.47
C ILE A 153 4.35 2.49 -34.34
N LEU A 154 4.93 3.63 -33.94
CA LEU A 154 4.35 4.49 -32.91
C LEU A 154 2.95 4.97 -33.31
N GLN A 155 2.78 5.48 -34.54
CA GLN A 155 1.49 5.94 -35.04
C GLN A 155 0.45 4.80 -35.07
N ILE A 156 0.83 3.60 -35.50
CA ILE A 156 -0.07 2.43 -35.49
C ILE A 156 -0.56 2.13 -34.06
N ILE A 157 0.34 2.15 -33.08
CA ILE A 157 -0.02 1.91 -31.67
C ILE A 157 -0.96 3.02 -31.18
N LEU A 158 -0.65 4.29 -31.44
CA LEU A 158 -1.47 5.42 -31.02
C LEU A 158 -2.85 5.40 -31.67
N TYR A 159 -2.95 5.10 -32.97
CA TYR A 159 -4.24 4.92 -33.64
C TYR A 159 -5.03 3.77 -33.04
N PHE A 160 -4.38 2.64 -32.75
CA PHE A 160 -5.03 1.50 -32.10
C PHE A 160 -5.61 1.88 -30.73
N ILE A 161 -4.87 2.65 -29.92
CA ILE A 161 -5.32 3.17 -28.63
C ILE A 161 -6.52 4.10 -28.83
N VAL A 162 -6.43 5.08 -29.74
CA VAL A 162 -7.52 6.02 -30.02
C VAL A 162 -8.79 5.30 -30.44
N ILE A 163 -8.67 4.31 -31.34
CA ILE A 163 -9.80 3.49 -31.79
C ILE A 163 -10.40 2.71 -30.61
N THR A 164 -9.56 2.05 -29.80
CA THR A 164 -10.02 1.26 -28.65
C THR A 164 -10.76 2.15 -27.64
N VAL A 165 -10.18 3.29 -27.29
CA VAL A 165 -10.78 4.26 -26.36
C VAL A 165 -12.09 4.82 -26.93
N ALA A 166 -12.11 5.21 -28.20
CA ALA A 166 -13.33 5.69 -28.85
C ALA A 166 -14.44 4.63 -28.81
N LEU A 167 -14.14 3.39 -29.20
CA LEU A 167 -15.09 2.29 -29.18
C LEU A 167 -15.58 1.98 -27.76
N THR A 168 -14.70 2.07 -26.77
CA THR A 168 -15.06 1.89 -25.35
C THR A 168 -16.05 2.96 -24.90
N VAL A 169 -15.79 4.22 -25.25
CA VAL A 169 -16.70 5.34 -24.94
C VAL A 169 -18.03 5.20 -25.68
N MET A 170 -18.01 4.67 -26.90
CA MET A 170 -19.21 4.28 -27.63
C MET A 170 -19.93 3.07 -27.00
N LYS A 171 -19.48 2.50 -25.88
CA LYS A 171 -20.04 1.26 -25.28
C LYS A 171 -20.04 0.06 -26.24
N VAL A 172 -19.11 0.04 -27.20
CA VAL A 172 -18.85 -1.13 -28.06
C VAL A 172 -17.97 -2.09 -27.29
N ASP A 173 -18.28 -3.39 -27.34
CA ASP A 173 -17.43 -4.42 -26.74
C ASP A 173 -16.07 -4.48 -27.46
N VAL A 174 -15.03 -4.04 -26.76
CA VAL A 174 -13.64 -4.03 -27.24
C VAL A 174 -12.81 -5.17 -26.65
N SER A 175 -13.42 -6.14 -25.97
CA SER A 175 -12.72 -7.27 -25.36
C SER A 175 -11.85 -8.03 -26.37
N LEU A 176 -12.36 -8.21 -27.59
CA LEU A 176 -11.62 -8.82 -28.69
C LEU A 176 -10.40 -7.97 -29.08
N LEU A 177 -10.56 -6.65 -29.25
CA LEU A 177 -9.46 -5.74 -29.55
C LEU A 177 -8.38 -5.81 -28.45
N GLN A 178 -8.78 -5.77 -27.18
CA GLN A 178 -7.85 -5.88 -26.04
C GLN A 178 -7.13 -7.23 -26.01
N SER A 179 -7.82 -8.32 -26.34
CA SER A 179 -7.21 -9.65 -26.41
C SER A 179 -6.12 -9.70 -27.48
N PHE A 180 -6.40 -9.19 -28.69
CA PHE A 180 -5.41 -9.08 -29.75
C PHE A 180 -4.24 -8.16 -29.35
N ALA A 181 -4.53 -7.03 -28.72
CA ALA A 181 -3.51 -6.10 -28.23
C ALA A 181 -2.57 -6.79 -27.24
N ASN A 182 -3.11 -7.55 -26.29
CA ASN A 182 -2.33 -8.29 -25.31
C ASN A 182 -1.45 -9.35 -25.99
N ILE A 183 -1.98 -10.11 -26.95
CA ILE A 183 -1.19 -11.12 -27.69
C ILE A 183 0.01 -10.45 -28.39
N ILE A 184 -0.22 -9.35 -29.09
CA ILE A 184 0.86 -8.60 -29.77
C ILE A 184 1.84 -8.04 -28.73
N ALA A 185 1.35 -7.47 -27.63
CA ALA A 185 2.17 -6.89 -26.58
C ALA A 185 3.09 -7.94 -25.93
N TRP A 186 2.57 -9.13 -25.59
CA TRP A 186 3.39 -10.24 -25.10
C TRP A 186 4.37 -10.72 -26.17
N GLY A 187 3.95 -10.82 -27.43
CA GLY A 187 4.82 -11.21 -28.54
C GLY A 187 6.02 -10.26 -28.70
N VAL A 188 5.76 -8.94 -28.72
CA VAL A 188 6.81 -7.92 -28.81
C VAL A 188 7.68 -7.92 -27.55
N SER A 189 7.08 -8.08 -26.37
CA SER A 189 7.81 -8.09 -25.09
C SER A 189 8.77 -9.27 -25.01
N VAL A 190 8.29 -10.47 -25.34
CA VAL A 190 9.13 -11.69 -25.37
C VAL A 190 10.21 -11.56 -26.44
N GLY A 191 9.86 -11.11 -27.65
CA GLY A 191 10.82 -10.91 -28.73
C GLY A 191 11.92 -9.91 -28.35
N THR A 192 11.54 -8.81 -27.70
CA THR A 192 12.49 -7.79 -27.23
C THR A 192 13.35 -8.30 -26.08
N ALA A 193 12.76 -9.00 -25.12
CA ALA A 193 13.49 -9.59 -23.99
C ALA A 193 14.53 -10.62 -24.46
N VAL A 194 14.15 -11.51 -25.39
CA VAL A 194 15.05 -12.50 -25.98
C VAL A 194 16.13 -11.82 -26.83
N GLY A 195 15.75 -10.86 -27.68
CA GLY A 195 16.68 -10.15 -28.55
C GLY A 195 17.73 -9.36 -27.75
N LEU A 196 17.30 -8.60 -26.74
CA LEU A 196 18.21 -7.89 -25.83
C LEU A 196 19.05 -8.87 -25.01
N GLY A 197 18.45 -9.95 -24.50
CA GLY A 197 19.17 -10.98 -23.76
C GLY A 197 20.31 -11.61 -24.55
N ILE A 198 20.06 -11.95 -25.82
CA ILE A 198 21.09 -12.48 -26.73
C ILE A 198 22.14 -11.41 -27.04
N ALA A 199 21.72 -10.17 -27.35
CA ALA A 199 22.64 -9.08 -27.67
C ALA A 199 23.60 -8.77 -26.51
N PHE A 200 23.07 -8.64 -25.28
CA PHE A 200 23.89 -8.43 -24.08
C PHE A 200 24.71 -9.66 -23.74
N GLY A 201 24.12 -10.85 -23.81
CA GLY A 201 24.83 -12.10 -23.52
C GLY A 201 26.04 -12.30 -24.42
N TRP A 202 25.90 -12.01 -25.73
CA TRP A 202 27.00 -12.10 -26.68
C TRP A 202 27.98 -10.95 -26.54
N GLY A 203 27.49 -9.72 -26.37
CA GLY A 203 28.33 -8.52 -26.24
C GLY A 203 29.21 -8.51 -24.99
N LEU A 204 28.73 -9.05 -23.87
CA LEU A 204 29.49 -9.13 -22.61
C LEU A 204 30.29 -10.43 -22.46
N LYS A 205 30.06 -11.42 -23.33
CA LYS A 205 30.70 -12.75 -23.25
C LYS A 205 32.21 -12.66 -23.06
N ASP A 206 32.87 -11.85 -23.88
CA ASP A 206 34.34 -11.75 -23.87
C ASP A 206 34.88 -11.02 -22.64
N ILE A 207 34.16 -10.02 -22.14
CA ILE A 207 34.54 -9.25 -20.95
C ILE A 207 34.42 -10.13 -19.70
N VAL A 208 33.30 -10.85 -19.58
CA VAL A 208 33.05 -11.79 -18.48
C VAL A 208 34.03 -12.95 -18.53
N ALA A 209 34.27 -13.53 -19.70
CA ALA A 209 35.23 -14.63 -19.84
C ALA A 209 36.66 -14.24 -19.42
N ARG A 210 37.09 -13.00 -19.68
CA ARG A 210 38.42 -12.51 -19.28
C ARG A 210 38.52 -12.14 -17.80
N ASN A 211 37.44 -11.62 -17.20
CA ASN A 211 37.44 -11.13 -15.82
C ASN A 211 36.77 -12.08 -14.81
N ALA A 212 36.31 -13.26 -15.22
CA ALA A 212 35.55 -14.19 -14.39
C ALA A 212 36.19 -14.43 -13.01
N GLY A 213 37.51 -14.72 -12.97
CA GLY A 213 38.23 -14.96 -11.71
C GLY A 213 38.13 -13.78 -10.72
N LYS A 214 38.29 -12.54 -11.19
CA LYS A 214 38.19 -11.33 -10.35
C LYS A 214 36.75 -11.04 -9.92
N PHE A 215 35.77 -11.31 -10.78
CA PHE A 215 34.35 -11.16 -10.43
C PHE A 215 33.92 -12.14 -9.35
N PHE A 216 34.36 -13.40 -9.43
CA PHE A 216 34.08 -14.41 -8.39
C PHE A 216 34.74 -14.05 -7.05
N GLU A 217 36.00 -13.61 -7.05
CA GLU A 217 36.69 -13.17 -5.83
C GLU A 217 36.08 -11.90 -5.21
N SER A 218 35.69 -10.91 -6.01
CA SER A 218 35.03 -9.69 -5.50
C SER A 218 33.65 -9.98 -4.91
N THR A 219 32.88 -10.91 -5.49
CA THR A 219 31.56 -11.30 -4.97
C THR A 219 31.67 -12.13 -3.68
N LEU A 220 32.64 -13.05 -3.64
CA LEU A 220 32.93 -13.84 -2.43
C LEU A 220 33.43 -12.97 -1.28
N SER A 221 34.33 -12.02 -1.56
CA SER A 221 34.89 -11.13 -0.53
C SER A 221 33.87 -10.12 0.02
N VAL A 222 32.92 -9.64 -0.78
CA VAL A 222 31.78 -8.82 -0.29
C VAL A 222 30.87 -9.66 0.61
N THR A 223 30.57 -10.90 0.22
CA THR A 223 29.74 -11.81 1.03
C THR A 223 30.38 -12.13 2.38
N GLN A 224 31.68 -12.41 2.41
CA GLN A 224 32.43 -12.65 3.65
C GLN A 224 32.49 -11.42 4.56
N ARG A 225 32.64 -10.20 4.00
CA ARG A 225 32.61 -8.96 4.80
C ARG A 225 31.24 -8.70 5.43
N VAL A 226 30.16 -9.01 4.72
CA VAL A 226 28.79 -8.89 5.24
C VAL A 226 28.55 -9.90 6.36
N GLU A 227 28.99 -11.15 6.19
CA GLU A 227 28.87 -12.18 7.23
C GLU A 227 29.69 -11.83 8.49
N ALA A 228 30.91 -11.32 8.31
CA ALA A 228 31.75 -10.85 9.42
C ALA A 228 31.11 -9.65 10.16
N GLY A 229 30.52 -8.71 9.43
CA GLY A 229 29.82 -7.55 10.01
C GLY A 229 28.56 -7.94 10.78
N LEU A 230 27.81 -8.95 10.33
CA LEU A 230 26.65 -9.49 11.04
C LEU A 230 27.08 -10.18 12.35
N LYS A 231 28.14 -10.99 12.32
CA LYS A 231 28.72 -11.61 13.53
C LYS A 231 29.21 -10.55 14.52
N LEU A 232 29.85 -9.48 14.04
CA LEU A 232 30.28 -8.36 14.90
C LEU A 232 29.11 -7.70 15.62
N LYS A 233 28.02 -7.37 14.90
CA LYS A 233 26.81 -6.81 15.51
C LYS A 233 26.16 -7.74 16.53
N GLU A 234 26.22 -9.05 16.28
CA GLU A 234 25.72 -10.05 17.21
C GLU A 234 26.57 -10.10 18.50
N TYR A 235 27.91 -10.03 18.37
CA TYR A 235 28.81 -9.96 19.52
C TYR A 235 28.67 -8.66 20.30
N GLU A 236 28.53 -7.51 19.64
CA GLU A 236 28.25 -6.23 20.32
C GLU A 236 26.97 -6.29 21.16
N LYS A 237 25.91 -6.90 20.61
CA LYS A 237 24.65 -7.09 21.34
C LYS A 237 24.83 -7.98 22.57
N LYS A 238 25.55 -9.09 22.43
CA LYS A 238 25.87 -10.00 23.54
C LYS A 238 26.70 -9.32 24.63
N ILE A 239 27.71 -8.53 24.25
CA ILE A 239 28.55 -7.78 25.20
C ILE A 239 27.70 -6.79 25.99
N LYS A 240 26.84 -6.02 25.32
CA LYS A 240 25.96 -5.04 25.97
C LYS A 240 25.00 -5.70 26.96
N GLU A 241 24.41 -6.84 26.59
CA GLU A 241 23.54 -7.61 27.48
C GLU A 241 24.28 -8.14 28.72
N LEU A 242 25.55 -8.52 28.54
CA LEU A 242 26.41 -8.96 29.63
C LEU A 242 26.80 -7.81 30.56
N GLU A 243 27.16 -6.64 30.01
CA GLU A 243 27.44 -5.42 30.78
C GLU A 243 26.24 -5.00 31.64
N ASP A 244 25.03 -5.00 31.06
CA ASP A 244 23.79 -4.71 31.79
C ASP A 244 23.52 -5.74 32.91
N THR A 245 23.96 -6.98 32.73
CA THR A 245 23.84 -8.03 33.75
C THR A 245 24.84 -7.84 34.89
N VAL A 246 26.10 -7.52 34.57
CA VAL A 246 27.15 -7.23 35.56
C VAL A 246 26.77 -6.01 36.40
N LYS A 247 26.31 -4.93 35.76
CA LYS A 247 25.89 -3.71 36.44
C LYS A 247 24.77 -3.95 37.46
N ARG A 248 23.79 -4.78 37.09
CA ARG A 248 22.71 -5.20 38.01
C ARG A 248 23.23 -5.95 39.23
N GLN A 249 24.24 -6.79 39.07
CA GLN A 249 24.86 -7.49 40.21
C GLN A 249 25.65 -6.54 41.11
N GLU A 250 26.38 -5.59 40.54
CA GLU A 250 27.11 -4.57 41.31
C GLU A 250 26.17 -3.71 42.17
N ASP A 251 25.04 -3.28 41.59
CA ASP A 251 24.02 -2.51 42.31
C ASP A 251 23.42 -3.33 43.47
N MET A 252 23.09 -4.60 43.22
CA MET A 252 22.62 -5.50 44.28
C MET A 252 23.64 -5.68 45.42
N ILE A 253 24.93 -5.86 45.09
CA ILE A 253 25.98 -6.01 46.10
C ILE A 253 26.11 -4.73 46.93
N LYS A 254 25.99 -3.57 46.28
CA LYS A 254 26.05 -2.26 46.96
C LYS A 254 24.90 -2.08 47.93
N GLU A 255 23.67 -2.44 47.54
CA GLU A 255 22.50 -2.42 48.43
C GLU A 255 22.65 -3.39 49.61
N MET A 256 23.15 -4.61 49.37
CA MET A 256 23.40 -5.59 50.43
C MET A 256 24.41 -5.08 51.47
N LYS A 257 25.48 -4.42 51.02
CA LYS A 257 26.48 -3.83 51.91
C LYS A 257 25.89 -2.70 52.76
N ALA A 258 25.10 -1.81 52.16
CA ALA A 258 24.45 -0.72 52.87
C ALA A 258 23.47 -1.22 53.95
N ARG A 259 22.70 -2.29 53.66
CA ARG A 259 21.81 -2.91 54.66
C ARG A 259 22.56 -3.46 55.87
N ARG A 260 23.67 -4.17 55.64
CA ARG A 260 24.51 -4.73 56.72
C ARG A 260 25.12 -3.65 57.62
N GLU A 261 25.52 -2.51 57.05
CA GLU A 261 26.12 -1.42 57.82
C GLU A 261 25.11 -0.73 58.75
N VAL A 262 23.83 -0.67 58.34
CA VAL A 262 22.74 -0.17 59.20
C VAL A 262 22.44 -1.16 60.34
N GLU A 263 22.36 -2.46 60.06
CA GLU A 263 22.17 -3.51 61.09
C GLU A 263 23.31 -3.48 62.13
N PHE A 264 24.56 -3.29 61.68
CA PHE A 264 25.72 -3.23 62.57
C PHE A 264 25.66 -2.03 63.53
N LYS A 265 25.22 -0.85 63.06
CA LYS A 265 25.05 0.35 63.90
C LYS A 265 23.95 0.22 64.95
N GLU A 266 22.90 -0.57 64.71
CA GLU A 266 21.87 -0.80 65.73
C GLU A 266 22.38 -1.67 66.88
N LEU A 267 23.33 -2.57 66.61
CA LEU A 267 23.95 -3.45 67.61
C LEU A 267 24.96 -2.72 68.53
N GLU A 268 25.43 -1.53 68.14
CA GLU A 268 26.37 -0.72 68.94
C GLU A 268 25.74 0.01 70.14
N ARG A 269 24.40 0.08 70.21
CA ARG A 269 23.73 0.80 71.31
C ARG A 269 23.73 -0.04 72.59
N VAL A 270 24.15 0.58 73.71
CA VAL A 270 24.07 0.01 75.06
C VAL A 270 22.60 -0.30 75.39
N VAL A 271 22.34 -1.51 75.86
CA VAL A 271 20.97 -2.03 76.01
C VAL A 271 20.63 -2.08 77.50
N SER A 272 19.55 -1.40 77.88
CA SER A 272 19.13 -1.25 79.29
C SER A 272 18.68 -2.56 79.95
N ASP A 273 18.19 -3.51 79.17
CA ASP A 273 17.68 -4.82 79.60
C ASP A 273 18.35 -5.92 78.78
N LEU A 274 19.56 -6.29 79.24
CA LEU A 274 20.46 -7.19 78.52
C LEU A 274 19.91 -8.63 78.47
N ASP A 275 19.23 -9.08 79.52
CA ASP A 275 18.64 -10.42 79.61
C ASP A 275 17.56 -10.63 78.53
N LYS A 276 16.67 -9.65 78.37
CA LYS A 276 15.61 -9.70 77.35
C LYS A 276 16.19 -9.67 75.94
N LYS A 277 17.16 -8.79 75.68
CA LYS A 277 17.77 -8.65 74.35
C LYS A 277 18.57 -9.88 73.93
N LEU A 278 19.32 -10.49 74.85
CA LEU A 278 20.05 -11.73 74.57
C LEU A 278 19.08 -12.89 74.30
N SER A 279 17.95 -12.95 75.02
CA SER A 279 16.91 -13.94 74.76
C SER A 279 16.26 -13.75 73.38
N ASP A 280 15.99 -12.50 72.99
CA ASP A 280 15.42 -12.14 71.67
C ASP A 280 16.37 -12.38 70.49
N ILE A 281 17.69 -12.29 70.70
CA ILE A 281 18.69 -12.55 69.66
C ILE A 281 18.93 -14.07 69.54
N VAL A 282 19.18 -14.74 70.67
CA VAL A 282 19.52 -16.17 70.69
C VAL A 282 18.32 -17.06 70.34
N LYS A 283 17.11 -16.68 70.76
CA LYS A 283 15.84 -17.41 70.50
C LYS A 283 15.99 -18.92 70.69
N ASP A 284 15.71 -19.69 69.64
CA ASP A 284 15.77 -21.15 69.59
C ASP A 284 17.17 -21.69 69.28
N THR A 285 18.10 -20.83 68.82
CA THR A 285 19.46 -21.23 68.40
C THR A 285 20.41 -21.52 69.58
N GLY A 286 20.03 -21.21 70.82
CA GLY A 286 20.81 -21.47 72.03
C GLY A 286 20.04 -21.28 73.33
N THR A 287 20.70 -21.42 74.48
CA THR A 287 20.12 -21.16 75.81
C THR A 287 21.01 -20.26 76.64
N VAL A 288 20.45 -19.18 77.16
CA VAL A 288 21.14 -18.17 77.99
C VAL A 288 20.89 -18.45 79.47
N LYS A 289 21.95 -18.45 80.28
CA LYS A 289 21.88 -18.54 81.74
C LYS A 289 22.74 -17.45 82.36
N PHE A 290 22.23 -16.74 83.37
CA PHE A 290 23.02 -15.77 84.15
C PHE A 290 23.31 -16.35 85.54
N SER A 291 24.58 -16.43 85.92
CA SER A 291 24.99 -17.00 87.22
C SER A 291 26.32 -16.39 87.68
N TYR A 292 26.43 -16.08 88.97
CA TYR A 292 27.64 -15.47 89.58
C TYR A 292 28.16 -14.23 88.84
N GLY A 293 27.24 -13.39 88.36
CA GLY A 293 27.58 -12.16 87.63
C GLY A 293 28.04 -12.38 86.18
N ALA A 294 28.03 -13.62 85.66
CA ALA A 294 28.43 -13.95 84.30
C ALA A 294 27.28 -14.55 83.49
N TYR A 295 27.26 -14.26 82.18
CA TYR A 295 26.38 -14.91 81.23
C TYR A 295 27.04 -16.17 80.67
N ARG A 296 26.30 -17.26 80.57
CA ARG A 296 26.71 -18.49 79.92
C ARG A 296 25.65 -18.89 78.90
N ILE A 297 26.04 -18.91 77.62
CA ILE A 297 25.17 -19.22 76.50
C ILE A 297 25.65 -20.51 75.85
N GLU A 298 24.79 -21.52 75.86
CA GLU A 298 25.04 -22.79 75.19
C GLU A 298 24.42 -22.73 73.78
N VAL A 299 25.24 -22.87 72.76
CA VAL A 299 24.81 -22.81 71.34
C VAL A 299 24.29 -24.18 70.93
N LYS A 300 23.05 -24.22 70.43
CA LYS A 300 22.40 -25.45 69.94
C LYS A 300 22.60 -25.65 68.43
N ASP A 301 22.49 -24.59 67.63
CA ASP A 301 22.67 -24.63 66.16
C ASP A 301 23.73 -23.64 65.70
N PRO A 302 25.00 -24.08 65.53
CA PRO A 302 26.10 -23.21 65.11
C PRO A 302 25.92 -22.53 63.75
N ALA A 303 25.14 -23.09 62.82
CA ALA A 303 25.00 -22.57 61.46
C ALA A 303 24.00 -21.40 61.39
N ARG A 304 23.03 -21.36 62.31
CA ARG A 304 22.02 -20.29 62.42
C ARG A 304 22.21 -19.38 63.61
N PHE A 305 23.12 -19.71 64.53
CA PHE A 305 23.39 -18.89 65.71
C PHE A 305 23.91 -17.49 65.30
N PRO A 306 23.34 -16.41 65.83
CA PRO A 306 23.73 -15.03 65.50
C PRO A 306 25.01 -14.63 66.27
N TRP A 307 26.14 -15.21 65.84
CA TRP A 307 27.45 -15.05 66.49
C TRP A 307 27.84 -13.59 66.66
N THR A 308 27.68 -12.79 65.60
CA THR A 308 28.13 -11.40 65.55
C THR A 308 27.31 -10.54 66.50
N GLU A 309 26.00 -10.69 66.47
CA GLU A 309 25.04 -9.94 67.26
C GLU A 309 25.23 -10.22 68.76
N VAL A 310 25.40 -11.49 69.14
CA VAL A 310 25.58 -11.89 70.55
C VAL A 310 26.90 -11.38 71.11
N ILE A 311 27.99 -11.51 70.36
CA ILE A 311 29.33 -11.07 70.80
C ILE A 311 29.37 -9.55 70.95
N ILE A 312 28.84 -8.80 69.96
CA ILE A 312 28.85 -7.33 69.98
C ILE A 312 27.98 -6.79 71.12
N VAL A 313 26.77 -7.33 71.31
CA VAL A 313 25.87 -6.88 72.38
C VAL A 313 26.49 -7.13 73.75
N LEU A 314 27.08 -8.31 74.00
CA LEU A 314 27.75 -8.60 75.28
C LEU A 314 28.97 -7.69 75.51
N SER A 315 29.82 -7.52 74.48
CA SER A 315 31.03 -6.70 74.56
C SER A 315 30.70 -5.23 74.84
N ASN A 316 29.70 -4.68 74.17
CA ASN A 316 29.29 -3.28 74.34
C ASN A 316 28.60 -3.00 75.67
N ASN A 317 28.06 -4.04 76.33
CA ASN A 317 27.50 -3.92 77.67
C ASN A 317 28.51 -4.29 78.77
N GLY A 318 29.82 -4.27 78.46
CA GLY A 318 30.89 -4.39 79.45
C GLY A 318 31.24 -5.81 79.86
N PHE A 319 30.85 -6.82 79.08
CA PHE A 319 31.23 -8.21 79.31
C PHE A 319 32.37 -8.62 78.37
N ARG A 320 33.41 -9.24 78.94
CA ARG A 320 34.41 -9.97 78.17
C ARG A 320 33.83 -11.32 77.76
N VAL A 321 33.74 -11.55 76.46
CA VAL A 321 33.22 -12.79 75.88
C VAL A 321 34.36 -13.76 75.57
N THR A 322 34.26 -14.98 76.08
CA THR A 322 35.14 -16.11 75.77
C THR A 322 34.34 -17.22 75.14
N LEU A 323 34.83 -17.76 74.03
CA LEU A 323 34.25 -18.91 73.34
C LEU A 323 35.05 -20.15 73.69
N GLU A 324 34.38 -21.16 74.23
CA GLU A 324 34.95 -22.46 74.51
C GLU A 324 34.16 -23.55 73.79
N ARG A 325 34.85 -24.61 73.38
CA ARG A 325 34.21 -25.82 72.85
C ARG A 325 34.36 -26.92 73.89
N VAL A 326 33.24 -27.37 74.44
CA VAL A 326 33.18 -28.38 75.50
C VAL A 326 32.21 -29.47 75.05
N ASP A 327 32.65 -30.72 74.99
CA ASP A 327 31.84 -31.90 74.63
C ASP A 327 30.95 -31.70 73.39
N GLU A 328 31.58 -31.28 72.28
CA GLU A 328 30.95 -30.97 70.98
C GLU A 328 29.98 -29.78 70.93
N LYS A 329 29.77 -29.08 72.04
CA LYS A 329 28.95 -27.87 72.09
C LYS A 329 29.82 -26.62 72.16
N TYR A 330 29.34 -25.54 71.54
CA TYR A 330 29.95 -24.22 71.69
C TYR A 330 29.32 -23.51 72.86
N LEU A 331 30.16 -23.06 73.78
CA LEU A 331 29.78 -22.34 74.97
C LEU A 331 30.37 -20.93 74.90
N ILE A 332 29.51 -19.93 75.00
CA ILE A 332 29.92 -18.53 75.13
C ILE A 332 29.79 -18.19 76.60
N GLU A 333 30.90 -17.79 77.21
CA GLU A 333 30.91 -17.27 78.57
C GLU A 333 31.25 -15.77 78.53
N ALA A 334 30.42 -14.95 79.15
CA ALA A 334 30.59 -13.50 79.20
C ALA A 334 30.72 -13.06 80.66
N ARG A 335 31.91 -12.62 81.04
CA ARG A 335 32.20 -12.16 82.41
C ARG A 335 32.34 -10.64 82.43
N PRO A 336 31.87 -9.95 83.47
CA PRO A 336 31.97 -8.49 83.54
C PRO A 336 33.45 -8.07 83.56
N TYR A 337 33.74 -6.93 82.96
CA TYR A 337 35.09 -6.37 82.93
C TYR A 337 35.49 -5.92 84.35
N ILE A 338 36.22 -6.76 85.08
CA ILE A 338 36.86 -6.36 86.34
C ILE A 338 38.17 -5.66 85.93
N GLY A 339 38.13 -4.33 85.89
CA GLY A 339 39.32 -3.52 85.68
C GLY A 339 40.11 -3.42 86.98
N GLY A 340 41.23 -4.14 87.07
CA GLY A 340 42.16 -4.04 88.21
C GLY A 340 41.66 -4.72 89.48
#